data_AF-A0A8H5GSD5-F1
#
_entry.id   AF-A0A8H5GSD5-F1
#
_cell.length_a   1.000
_cell.length_b   1.000
_cell.length_c   1.000
_cell.angle_alpha   90.00
_cell.angle_beta   90.00
_cell.angle_gamma   90.00
#
_symmetry.space_group_name_H-M   'P 1'
#
loop_
_entity.id
_entity.type
_entity.pdbx_description
1 polymer ?
#
loop_
_entity_poly.entity_id
_entity_poly.type
_entity_poly.pdbx_seq_one_letter_code
_entity_poly.pdbx_strand_id
1 'polypeptide(L)'
;MSSSDGFISSASAGNISSRLTSVLSHLSKKHRVVVCRDLGPDVMPLLRERNDIELVEWGKDNVAPPRDWVLQNVRGAAGVLIVFSEKASAILLLIAWKALLNTYSQIDAEFLEAAGPSLKVVSTMSVGYEHVSLPDLAKHGVKLGYTPDVLTDAVADICVMLALMAGRNAGEGLSLVKQGKWPTWSPFVMCGPQTSTVNSSLSTLQRPSRTAGFLGFGRIAQATLSRLVPFGVTDCIYTSNSSSSNSLSKSSRDTEILASHSPHLRSLKPASLDELARKSDILFVLAPGGPMTYHVVNEEFLRKMQKHAVLVNGARGTLVDSDALAKALREKWIWGAGLDVVEGEPNIKEDHPLLKEPRCNVLPHIGSATFETRIQMATLAVRNVLAGVLEEPMPAQLDV
;
A
#
# COMPACT_ATOMS: atom_id res chain seq x y z
N MET A 1 -62.27 -38.44 -59.36
CA MET A 1 -62.66 -37.06 -59.02
C MET A 1 -62.85 -36.97 -57.51
N SER A 2 -61.82 -36.54 -56.77
CA SER A 2 -61.97 -35.86 -55.49
C SER A 2 -60.62 -35.25 -55.11
N SER A 3 -60.56 -33.93 -55.21
CA SER A 3 -59.45 -33.06 -54.85
C SER A 3 -59.60 -32.67 -53.38
N SER A 4 -58.50 -32.64 -52.63
CA SER A 4 -58.42 -31.95 -51.34
C SER A 4 -57.02 -31.38 -51.17
N ASP A 5 -56.86 -30.11 -51.52
CA ASP A 5 -55.66 -29.31 -51.27
C ASP A 5 -55.66 -28.80 -49.82
N GLY A 6 -54.63 -29.18 -49.05
CA GLY A 6 -54.35 -28.66 -47.73
C GLY A 6 -53.20 -27.66 -47.77
N PHE A 7 -53.51 -26.38 -47.55
CA PHE A 7 -52.55 -25.31 -47.29
C PHE A 7 -51.72 -25.62 -46.02
N ILE A 8 -50.39 -25.74 -46.16
CA ILE A 8 -49.46 -25.73 -45.02
C ILE A 8 -48.78 -24.35 -44.97
N SER A 9 -48.99 -23.66 -43.84
CA SER A 9 -48.53 -22.30 -43.58
C SER A 9 -47.01 -22.21 -43.48
N SER A 10 -46.43 -21.18 -44.10
CA SER A 10 -45.01 -20.81 -44.06
C SER A 10 -44.60 -20.02 -42.80
N ALA A 11 -45.35 -20.12 -41.70
CA ALA A 11 -45.19 -19.23 -40.54
C ALA A 11 -44.20 -19.70 -39.44
N SER A 12 -43.50 -20.84 -39.61
CA SER A 12 -42.66 -21.41 -38.52
C SER A 12 -41.15 -21.19 -38.67
N ALA A 13 -40.64 -20.85 -39.86
CA ALA A 13 -39.19 -20.71 -40.08
C ALA A 13 -38.61 -19.37 -39.59
N GLY A 14 -39.37 -18.28 -39.73
CA GLY A 14 -38.91 -16.92 -39.33
C GLY A 14 -38.79 -16.74 -37.81
N ASN A 15 -39.59 -17.46 -37.02
CA ASN A 15 -39.61 -17.35 -35.56
C ASN A 15 -38.50 -18.14 -34.85
N ILE A 16 -37.97 -19.17 -35.51
CA ILE A 16 -36.85 -19.98 -34.98
C ILE A 16 -35.53 -19.27 -35.27
N SER A 17 -35.37 -18.66 -36.45
CA SER A 17 -34.20 -17.86 -36.79
C SER A 17 -34.08 -16.60 -35.92
N SER A 18 -35.19 -15.87 -35.68
CA SER A 18 -35.18 -14.69 -34.79
C SER A 18 -34.91 -15.03 -33.32
N ARG A 19 -35.44 -16.15 -32.82
CA ARG A 19 -35.15 -16.64 -31.46
C ARG A 19 -33.72 -17.17 -31.31
N LEU A 20 -33.17 -17.87 -32.32
CA LEU A 20 -31.76 -18.26 -32.33
C LEU A 20 -30.86 -17.02 -32.36
N THR A 21 -31.23 -15.98 -33.11
CA THR A 21 -30.47 -14.73 -33.17
C THR A 21 -30.55 -13.96 -31.85
N SER A 22 -31.69 -13.96 -31.15
CA SER A 22 -31.82 -13.30 -29.84
C SER A 22 -31.12 -14.09 -28.72
N VAL A 23 -31.16 -15.42 -28.75
CA VAL A 23 -30.45 -16.30 -27.81
C VAL A 23 -28.93 -16.24 -28.06
N LEU A 24 -28.49 -16.18 -29.32
CA LEU A 24 -27.09 -15.94 -29.67
C LEU A 24 -26.62 -14.51 -29.34
N SER A 25 -27.51 -13.51 -29.42
CA SER A 25 -27.21 -12.13 -29.01
C SER A 25 -27.06 -11.99 -27.49
N HIS A 26 -27.75 -12.83 -26.71
CA HIS A 26 -27.56 -12.94 -25.26
C HIS A 26 -26.29 -13.73 -24.88
N LEU A 27 -25.73 -14.52 -25.80
CA LEU A 27 -24.54 -15.37 -25.59
C LEU A 27 -23.19 -14.67 -25.86
N SER A 28 -23.13 -13.35 -26.09
CA SER A 28 -21.84 -12.67 -26.29
C SER A 28 -21.86 -11.16 -25.99
N LYS A 29 -22.59 -10.70 -24.96
CA LYS A 29 -22.33 -9.34 -24.47
C LYS A 29 -21.05 -9.36 -23.65
N LYS A 30 -19.94 -8.99 -24.28
CA LYS A 30 -18.64 -8.89 -23.61
C LYS A 30 -18.71 -7.89 -22.45
N HIS A 31 -18.10 -8.22 -21.33
CA HIS A 31 -17.92 -7.28 -20.23
C HIS A 31 -16.79 -6.32 -20.56
N ARG A 32 -17.10 -5.04 -20.64
CA ARG A 32 -16.10 -4.01 -20.90
C ARG A 32 -15.27 -3.76 -19.64
N VAL A 33 -13.97 -4.03 -19.71
CA VAL A 33 -13.03 -3.87 -18.59
C VAL A 33 -11.96 -2.85 -18.98
N VAL A 34 -11.78 -1.83 -18.13
CA VAL A 34 -10.74 -0.80 -18.33
C VAL A 34 -9.57 -1.10 -17.42
N VAL A 35 -8.36 -1.10 -17.97
CA VAL A 35 -7.12 -1.30 -17.24
C VAL A 35 -6.23 -0.07 -17.41
N CYS A 36 -6.04 0.67 -16.32
CA CYS A 36 -5.31 1.93 -16.31
C CYS A 36 -3.78 1.76 -16.24
N ARG A 37 -3.27 0.52 -16.21
CA ARG A 37 -1.85 0.20 -16.17
C ARG A 37 -1.54 -1.16 -16.76
N ASP A 38 -0.56 -1.26 -17.66
CA ASP A 38 -0.08 -2.58 -18.07
C ASP A 38 0.54 -3.30 -16.84
N LEU A 39 0.05 -4.52 -16.57
CA LEU A 39 0.45 -5.33 -15.42
C LEU A 39 1.53 -6.37 -15.77
N GLY A 40 2.08 -6.30 -16.98
CA GLY A 40 3.15 -7.16 -17.44
C GLY A 40 2.69 -8.42 -18.16
N PRO A 41 3.63 -9.09 -18.86
CA PRO A 41 3.33 -10.23 -19.73
C PRO A 41 2.84 -11.47 -18.98
N ASP A 42 3.16 -11.62 -17.70
CA ASP A 42 2.76 -12.78 -16.90
C ASP A 42 1.29 -12.73 -16.46
N VAL A 43 0.69 -11.54 -16.45
CA VAL A 43 -0.65 -11.33 -15.87
C VAL A 43 -1.66 -10.84 -16.91
N MET A 44 -1.27 -9.96 -17.82
CA MET A 44 -2.18 -9.42 -18.84
C MET A 44 -2.86 -10.49 -19.73
N PRO A 45 -2.24 -11.64 -20.07
CA PRO A 45 -2.94 -12.73 -20.78
C PRO A 45 -4.23 -13.20 -20.12
N LEU A 46 -4.33 -13.12 -18.78
CA LEU A 46 -5.56 -13.46 -18.03
C LEU A 46 -6.77 -12.59 -18.42
N LEU A 47 -6.52 -11.41 -19.00
CA LEU A 47 -7.55 -10.52 -19.57
C LEU A 47 -7.57 -10.59 -21.10
N ARG A 48 -6.40 -10.52 -21.75
CA ARG A 48 -6.29 -10.39 -23.22
C ARG A 48 -6.79 -11.62 -23.98
N GLU A 49 -6.68 -12.82 -23.41
CA GLU A 49 -7.05 -14.08 -24.06
C GLU A 49 -8.53 -14.46 -23.85
N ARG A 50 -9.28 -13.65 -23.10
CA ARG A 50 -10.68 -13.92 -22.76
C ARG A 50 -11.63 -13.45 -23.86
N ASN A 51 -12.53 -14.35 -24.28
CA ASN A 51 -13.54 -14.04 -25.30
C ASN A 51 -14.75 -13.28 -24.75
N ASP A 52 -14.99 -13.34 -23.44
CA ASP A 52 -16.09 -12.69 -22.72
C ASP A 52 -15.74 -11.29 -22.19
N ILE A 53 -14.50 -10.83 -22.38
CA ILE A 53 -14.03 -9.49 -21.97
C ILE A 53 -13.77 -8.63 -23.21
N GLU A 54 -14.26 -7.40 -23.17
CA GLU A 54 -13.83 -6.31 -24.06
C GLU A 54 -12.83 -5.46 -23.29
N LEU A 55 -11.54 -5.66 -23.55
CA LEU A 55 -10.47 -4.98 -22.82
C LEU A 55 -10.16 -3.61 -23.42
N VAL A 56 -10.10 -2.59 -22.57
CA VAL A 56 -9.58 -1.27 -22.89
C VAL A 56 -8.38 -1.00 -22.01
N GLU A 57 -7.20 -0.97 -22.60
CA GLU A 57 -5.94 -0.81 -21.88
C GLU A 57 -5.26 0.52 -22.20
N TRP A 58 -4.65 1.13 -21.19
CA TRP A 58 -3.75 2.28 -21.40
C TRP A 58 -2.45 1.87 -22.12
N GLY A 59 -2.01 0.62 -21.97
CA GLY A 59 -0.88 0.04 -22.70
C GLY A 59 0.52 0.51 -22.28
N LYS A 60 0.63 1.31 -21.21
CA LYS A 60 1.91 1.71 -20.60
C LYS A 60 1.96 1.28 -19.14
N ASP A 61 3.15 0.95 -18.66
CA ASP A 61 3.44 0.56 -17.27
C ASP A 61 4.03 1.73 -16.45
N ASN A 62 4.80 2.60 -17.08
CA ASN A 62 5.62 3.62 -16.43
C ASN A 62 4.98 5.02 -16.36
N VAL A 63 3.86 5.25 -17.05
CA VAL A 63 3.18 6.56 -17.13
C VAL A 63 1.69 6.39 -16.89
N ALA A 64 1.12 7.24 -16.04
CA ALA A 64 -0.31 7.19 -15.77
C ALA A 64 -1.17 7.74 -16.92
N PRO A 65 -2.35 7.15 -17.17
CA PRO A 65 -3.29 7.73 -18.11
C PRO A 65 -3.71 9.13 -17.61
N PRO A 66 -3.79 10.13 -18.50
CA PRO A 66 -4.40 11.42 -18.17
C PRO A 66 -5.84 11.22 -17.70
N ARG A 67 -6.32 12.09 -16.79
CA ARG A 67 -7.68 12.02 -16.25
C ARG A 67 -8.75 12.01 -17.35
N ASP A 68 -8.60 12.83 -18.38
CA ASP A 68 -9.54 12.87 -19.51
C ASP A 68 -9.60 11.53 -20.26
N TRP A 69 -8.47 10.83 -20.40
CA TRP A 69 -8.46 9.50 -20.99
C TRP A 69 -9.25 8.53 -20.12
N VAL A 70 -9.06 8.57 -18.80
CA VAL A 70 -9.80 7.72 -17.86
C VAL A 70 -11.30 7.99 -17.99
N LEU A 71 -11.73 9.25 -17.86
CA LEU A 71 -13.14 9.64 -17.93
C LEU A 71 -13.83 9.28 -19.26
N GLN A 72 -13.11 9.37 -20.38
CA GLN A 72 -13.61 8.95 -21.68
C GLN A 72 -13.75 7.43 -21.78
N ASN A 73 -12.76 6.70 -21.25
CA ASN A 73 -12.70 5.26 -21.41
C ASN A 73 -13.46 4.49 -20.34
N VAL A 74 -13.88 5.08 -19.22
CA VAL A 74 -14.69 4.36 -18.21
C VAL A 74 -16.18 4.28 -18.55
N ARG A 75 -16.65 5.10 -19.50
CA ARG A 75 -18.06 5.13 -19.94
C ARG A 75 -18.53 3.74 -20.36
N GLY A 76 -19.56 3.22 -19.69
CA GLY A 76 -20.13 1.91 -19.99
C GLY A 76 -19.24 0.73 -19.57
N ALA A 77 -18.16 0.96 -18.81
CA ALA A 77 -17.35 -0.12 -18.25
C ALA A 77 -18.15 -0.92 -17.22
N ALA A 78 -17.93 -2.23 -17.19
CA ALA A 78 -18.43 -3.13 -16.16
C ALA A 78 -17.45 -3.23 -14.97
N GLY A 79 -16.15 -3.13 -15.26
CA GLY A 79 -15.10 -3.17 -14.24
C GLY A 79 -13.91 -2.30 -14.62
N VAL A 80 -13.22 -1.77 -13.61
CA VAL A 80 -12.02 -0.96 -13.79
C VAL A 80 -10.91 -1.46 -12.88
N LEU A 81 -9.71 -1.65 -13.43
CA LEU A 81 -8.50 -1.97 -12.70
C LEU A 81 -7.56 -0.76 -12.68
N ILE A 82 -7.19 -0.34 -11.46
CA ILE A 82 -6.32 0.81 -11.20
C ILE A 82 -5.10 0.43 -10.35
N VAL A 83 -4.12 1.33 -10.30
CA VAL A 83 -2.95 1.25 -9.40
C VAL A 83 -2.87 2.47 -8.48
N PHE A 84 -2.15 2.36 -7.37
CA PHE A 84 -1.97 3.46 -6.39
C PHE A 84 -1.42 4.76 -7.01
N SER A 85 -0.54 4.65 -8.02
CA SER A 85 0.20 5.78 -8.61
C SER A 85 -0.58 6.57 -9.65
N GLU A 86 -1.86 6.29 -9.88
CA GLU A 86 -2.73 7.13 -10.70
C GLU A 86 -3.07 8.48 -10.05
N LYS A 87 -2.35 8.88 -8.97
CA LYS A 87 -2.51 10.18 -8.32
C LYS A 87 -2.46 11.22 -9.43
N ALA A 88 -3.53 12.02 -9.54
CA ALA A 88 -3.62 13.05 -10.55
C ALA A 88 -2.30 13.81 -10.59
N SER A 89 -1.69 13.89 -11.79
CA SER A 89 -0.58 14.79 -12.04
C SER A 89 -1.12 16.22 -11.93
N ALA A 90 -1.32 16.70 -10.71
CA ALA A 90 -1.85 18.02 -10.47
C ALA A 90 -0.70 19.02 -10.62
N ILE A 91 -0.59 19.56 -11.82
CA ILE A 91 0.15 20.79 -12.16
C ILE A 91 -0.42 22.04 -11.43
N LEU A 92 -1.32 21.89 -10.46
CA LEU A 92 -1.95 22.98 -9.71
C LEU A 92 -1.69 22.84 -8.21
N LEU A 93 -0.47 23.21 -7.80
CA LEU A 93 -0.05 23.24 -6.40
C LEU A 93 0.48 24.65 -6.07
N LEU A 94 -0.40 25.65 -6.02
CA LEU A 94 -0.04 26.94 -5.41
C LEU A 94 -1.14 27.66 -4.61
N ILE A 95 -2.39 27.21 -4.58
CA ILE A 95 -3.42 27.92 -3.80
C ILE A 95 -4.39 26.90 -3.17
N ALA A 96 -4.48 26.89 -1.83
CA ALA A 96 -5.42 26.13 -0.98
C ALA A 96 -4.99 24.74 -0.43
N TRP A 97 -3.79 24.62 0.15
CA TRP A 97 -3.29 23.40 0.84
C TRP A 97 -4.20 22.86 1.97
N LYS A 98 -5.06 23.69 2.59
CA LYS A 98 -5.92 23.28 3.73
C LYS A 98 -7.27 22.67 3.36
N ALA A 99 -7.72 22.80 2.10
CA ALA A 99 -8.98 22.22 1.62
C ALA A 99 -8.78 20.95 0.79
N LEU A 100 -7.52 20.59 0.51
CA LEU A 100 -7.11 19.59 -0.48
C LEU A 100 -6.94 18.15 0.06
N LEU A 101 -7.20 17.93 1.35
CA LEU A 101 -7.09 16.60 1.96
C LEU A 101 -8.30 15.68 1.65
N ASN A 102 -9.33 16.20 0.96
CA ASN A 102 -10.60 15.49 0.75
C ASN A 102 -11.07 15.41 -0.72
N THR A 103 -10.30 15.89 -1.71
CA THR A 103 -10.88 16.25 -3.02
C THR A 103 -10.25 15.65 -4.27
N TYR A 104 -9.35 14.67 -4.19
CA TYR A 104 -8.89 13.97 -5.40
C TYR A 104 -8.64 12.47 -5.17
N SER A 105 -9.64 11.77 -4.62
CA SER A 105 -9.75 10.34 -4.93
C SER A 105 -9.87 10.23 -6.45
N GLN A 106 -9.02 9.43 -7.09
CA GLN A 106 -9.12 9.22 -8.55
C GLN A 106 -10.47 8.60 -8.91
N ILE A 107 -10.99 7.80 -7.98
CA ILE A 107 -12.32 7.21 -8.04
C ILE A 107 -13.20 8.05 -7.11
N ASP A 108 -13.67 9.15 -7.66
CA ASP A 108 -14.57 10.13 -7.05
C ASP A 108 -15.94 10.11 -7.73
N ALA A 109 -16.85 10.99 -7.29
CA ALA A 109 -18.17 11.14 -7.88
C ALA A 109 -18.13 11.36 -9.40
N GLU A 110 -17.22 12.21 -9.91
CA GLU A 110 -17.09 12.47 -11.35
C GLU A 110 -16.75 11.19 -12.14
N PHE A 111 -15.79 10.40 -11.62
CA PHE A 111 -15.42 9.12 -12.24
C PHE A 111 -16.62 8.17 -12.32
N LEU A 112 -17.37 8.06 -11.22
CA LEU A 112 -18.50 7.13 -11.11
C LEU A 112 -19.68 7.57 -11.98
N GLU A 113 -19.94 8.87 -12.06
CA GLU A 113 -20.90 9.47 -12.98
C GLU A 113 -20.52 9.24 -14.44
N ALA A 114 -19.24 9.42 -14.79
CA ALA A 114 -18.75 9.15 -16.13
C ALA A 114 -18.82 7.66 -16.49
N ALA A 115 -18.52 6.76 -15.56
CA ALA A 115 -18.61 5.32 -15.79
C ALA A 115 -20.06 4.87 -16.01
N GLY A 116 -20.98 5.43 -15.24
CA GLY A 116 -22.41 5.15 -15.33
C GLY A 116 -22.82 3.84 -14.64
N PRO A 117 -24.11 3.45 -14.76
CA PRO A 117 -24.71 2.38 -13.98
C PRO A 117 -24.23 0.97 -14.34
N SER A 118 -23.43 0.81 -15.40
CA SER A 118 -22.85 -0.48 -15.77
C SER A 118 -21.71 -0.90 -14.85
N LEU A 119 -21.06 0.04 -14.17
CA LEU A 119 -19.89 -0.23 -13.35
C LEU A 119 -20.29 -1.04 -12.12
N LYS A 120 -19.69 -2.23 -11.97
CA LYS A 120 -19.95 -3.15 -10.86
C LYS A 120 -18.80 -3.22 -9.87
N VAL A 121 -17.57 -3.03 -10.36
CA VAL A 121 -16.36 -3.25 -9.57
C VAL A 121 -15.24 -2.28 -9.95
N VAL A 122 -14.55 -1.79 -8.94
CA VAL A 122 -13.21 -1.21 -9.05
C VAL A 122 -12.24 -2.14 -8.34
N SER A 123 -11.13 -2.50 -8.99
CA SER A 123 -10.07 -3.32 -8.41
C SER A 123 -8.77 -2.54 -8.39
N THR A 124 -8.21 -2.32 -7.19
CA THR A 124 -6.92 -1.63 -7.04
C THR A 124 -5.80 -2.62 -6.77
N MET A 125 -4.69 -2.51 -7.51
CA MET A 125 -3.46 -3.24 -7.21
C MET A 125 -2.69 -2.54 -6.07
N SER A 126 -3.31 -2.48 -4.88
CA SER A 126 -2.75 -1.87 -3.67
C SER A 126 -3.48 -2.37 -2.42
N VAL A 127 -2.83 -2.23 -1.26
CA VAL A 127 -3.48 -2.47 0.04
C VAL A 127 -4.19 -1.23 0.57
N GLY A 128 -3.52 -0.07 0.53
CA GLY A 128 -4.21 1.17 0.86
C GLY A 128 -5.06 1.63 -0.33
N TYR A 129 -6.17 2.27 0.01
CA TYR A 129 -7.27 2.63 -0.89
C TYR A 129 -7.68 4.09 -0.69
N GLU A 130 -6.77 4.94 -0.19
CA GLU A 130 -7.05 6.36 0.07
C GLU A 130 -7.31 7.15 -1.22
N HIS A 131 -6.93 6.62 -2.38
CA HIS A 131 -7.23 7.15 -3.71
C HIS A 131 -8.62 6.76 -4.24
N VAL A 132 -9.43 6.08 -3.43
CA VAL A 132 -10.78 5.63 -3.77
C VAL A 132 -11.78 6.19 -2.75
N SER A 133 -12.82 6.86 -3.23
CA SER A 133 -13.91 7.36 -2.37
C SER A 133 -14.85 6.22 -1.99
N LEU A 134 -14.66 5.62 -0.81
CA LEU A 134 -15.55 4.59 -0.28
C LEU A 134 -17.02 5.06 -0.18
N PRO A 135 -17.32 6.31 0.30
CA PRO A 135 -18.70 6.79 0.33
C PRO A 135 -19.33 6.88 -1.06
N ASP A 136 -18.58 7.30 -2.08
CA ASP A 136 -19.12 7.39 -3.44
C ASP A 136 -19.30 6.00 -4.06
N LEU A 137 -18.40 5.05 -3.81
CA LEU A 137 -18.58 3.64 -4.21
C LEU A 137 -19.84 3.03 -3.61
N ALA A 138 -20.05 3.21 -2.29
CA ALA A 138 -21.23 2.72 -1.59
C ALA A 138 -22.52 3.30 -2.19
N LYS A 139 -22.53 4.62 -2.46
CA LYS A 139 -23.67 5.32 -3.08
C LYS A 139 -24.02 4.75 -4.46
N HIS A 140 -23.04 4.29 -5.23
CA HIS A 140 -23.23 3.73 -6.57
C HIS A 140 -23.36 2.19 -6.57
N GLY A 141 -23.28 1.53 -5.41
CA GLY A 141 -23.33 0.06 -5.32
C GLY A 141 -22.14 -0.64 -5.98
N VAL A 142 -21.00 0.05 -6.08
CA VAL A 142 -19.80 -0.47 -6.74
C VAL A 142 -18.90 -1.15 -5.72
N LYS A 143 -18.51 -2.40 -5.99
CA LYS A 143 -17.62 -3.17 -5.13
C LYS A 143 -16.17 -2.72 -5.27
N LEU A 144 -15.39 -2.85 -4.20
CA LEU A 144 -13.94 -2.60 -4.22
C LEU A 144 -13.15 -3.90 -3.99
N GLY A 145 -12.30 -4.25 -4.96
CA GLY A 145 -11.25 -5.24 -4.80
C GLY A 145 -9.91 -4.59 -4.45
N TYR A 146 -9.12 -5.23 -3.59
CA TYR A 146 -7.80 -4.75 -3.17
C TYR A 146 -6.83 -5.93 -2.99
N THR A 147 -5.56 -5.70 -2.67
CA THR A 147 -4.53 -6.76 -2.62
C THR A 147 -3.93 -6.99 -1.22
N PRO A 148 -4.72 -7.35 -0.19
CA PRO A 148 -4.21 -7.66 1.14
C PRO A 148 -3.27 -8.87 1.10
N ASP A 149 -2.46 -8.99 2.15
CA ASP A 149 -1.66 -10.15 2.51
C ASP A 149 -0.46 -10.46 1.59
N VAL A 150 -0.65 -10.45 0.27
CA VAL A 150 0.36 -10.82 -0.76
C VAL A 150 1.63 -9.96 -0.77
N LEU A 151 1.57 -8.76 -0.19
CA LEU A 151 2.71 -7.82 -0.12
C LEU A 151 3.36 -7.72 1.28
N THR A 152 2.84 -8.47 2.25
CA THR A 152 3.19 -8.31 3.66
C THR A 152 4.68 -8.52 3.90
N ASP A 153 5.24 -9.60 3.36
CA ASP A 153 6.64 -9.96 3.57
C ASP A 153 7.60 -9.00 2.88
N ALA A 154 7.35 -8.64 1.62
CA ALA A 154 8.19 -7.69 0.88
C ALA A 154 8.27 -6.32 1.58
N VAL A 155 7.14 -5.80 2.06
CA VAL A 155 7.13 -4.51 2.78
C VAL A 155 7.85 -4.63 4.14
N ALA A 156 7.68 -5.76 4.84
CA ALA A 156 8.40 -6.01 6.09
C ALA A 156 9.93 -6.08 5.87
N ASP A 157 10.39 -6.67 4.77
CA ASP A 157 11.81 -6.70 4.39
C ASP A 157 12.35 -5.28 4.18
N ILE A 158 11.61 -4.43 3.45
CA ILE A 158 12.00 -3.01 3.25
C ILE A 158 12.05 -2.25 4.58
N CYS A 159 11.13 -2.50 5.50
CA CYS A 159 11.15 -1.86 6.82
C CYS A 159 12.40 -2.21 7.62
N VAL A 160 12.79 -3.49 7.65
CA VAL A 160 14.01 -3.94 8.32
C VAL A 160 15.25 -3.39 7.61
N MET A 161 15.29 -3.41 6.28
CA MET A 161 16.38 -2.83 5.49
C MET A 161 16.56 -1.34 5.81
N LEU A 162 15.48 -0.55 5.82
CA LEU A 162 15.50 0.87 6.14
C LEU A 162 15.98 1.15 7.58
N ALA A 163 15.57 0.34 8.55
CA ALA A 163 16.06 0.43 9.92
C ALA A 163 17.59 0.23 9.98
N LEU A 164 18.11 -0.77 9.26
CA LEU A 164 19.54 -1.06 9.19
C LEU A 164 20.31 0.03 8.44
N MET A 165 19.78 0.53 7.32
CA MET A 165 20.40 1.59 6.54
C MET A 165 20.56 2.88 7.36
N ALA A 166 19.50 3.28 8.09
CA ALA A 166 19.52 4.45 8.94
C ALA A 166 20.42 4.27 10.17
N GLY A 167 20.33 3.12 10.84
CA GLY A 167 21.15 2.82 12.03
C GLY A 167 22.65 2.68 11.73
N ARG A 168 23.02 2.26 10.52
CA ARG A 168 24.42 1.96 10.14
C ARG A 168 25.04 2.97 9.18
N ASN A 169 24.45 4.15 9.03
CA ASN A 169 24.92 5.22 8.13
C ASN A 169 25.15 4.72 6.69
N ALA A 170 24.30 3.80 6.20
CA ALA A 170 24.52 3.15 4.91
C ALA A 170 24.44 4.15 3.75
N GLY A 171 23.46 5.07 3.76
CA GLY A 171 23.33 6.11 2.73
C GLY A 171 24.56 7.00 2.61
N GLU A 172 25.04 7.52 3.75
CA GLU A 172 26.29 8.31 3.81
C GLU A 172 27.49 7.49 3.32
N GLY A 173 27.62 6.25 3.79
CA GLY A 173 28.71 5.35 3.38
C GLY A 173 28.74 5.07 1.89
N LEU A 174 27.59 4.72 1.31
CA LEU A 174 27.43 4.50 -0.13
C LEU A 174 27.81 5.76 -0.92
N SER A 175 27.40 6.94 -0.43
CA SER A 175 27.73 8.22 -1.05
C SER A 175 29.23 8.51 -1.03
N LEU A 176 29.90 8.32 0.11
CA LEU A 176 31.36 8.50 0.24
C LEU A 176 32.14 7.60 -0.72
N VAL A 177 31.76 6.32 -0.82
CA VAL A 177 32.42 5.38 -1.74
C VAL A 177 32.22 5.81 -3.19
N LYS A 178 30.99 6.15 -3.61
CA LYS A 178 30.70 6.62 -4.98
C LYS A 178 31.46 7.90 -5.34
N GLN A 179 31.76 8.75 -4.37
CA GLN A 179 32.52 9.98 -4.55
C GLN A 179 34.06 9.76 -4.52
N GLY A 180 34.55 8.52 -4.34
CA GLY A 180 35.98 8.24 -4.18
C GLY A 180 36.57 8.76 -2.86
N LYS A 181 35.74 9.04 -1.85
CA LYS A 181 36.11 9.59 -0.53
C LYS A 181 36.15 8.51 0.55
N TRP A 182 36.50 7.27 0.21
CA TRP A 182 36.56 6.17 1.17
C TRP A 182 37.66 6.47 2.22
N PRO A 183 37.31 6.67 3.51
CA PRO A 183 38.30 6.93 4.55
C PRO A 183 39.13 5.67 4.89
N THR A 184 40.34 5.85 5.41
CA THR A 184 41.06 4.75 6.07
C THR A 184 40.20 4.15 7.18
N TRP A 185 40.24 2.83 7.33
CA TRP A 185 39.54 2.16 8.43
C TRP A 185 39.98 2.74 9.78
N SER A 186 39.01 3.07 10.63
CA SER A 186 39.24 3.64 11.95
C SER A 186 38.18 3.12 12.92
N PRO A 187 38.53 2.86 14.20
CA PRO A 187 37.66 2.15 15.13
C PRO A 187 36.25 2.72 15.32
N PHE A 188 36.08 4.03 15.18
CA PHE A 188 34.81 4.73 15.46
C PHE A 188 34.24 5.53 14.27
N VAL A 189 34.92 5.50 13.13
CA VAL A 189 34.43 6.20 11.93
C VAL A 189 33.14 5.53 11.46
N MET A 190 32.12 6.36 11.19
CA MET A 190 30.79 5.94 10.73
C MET A 190 30.04 4.98 11.67
N CYS A 191 30.42 4.88 12.94
CA CYS A 191 29.62 4.14 13.92
C CYS A 191 28.24 4.79 14.09
N GLY A 192 27.20 3.96 14.12
CA GLY A 192 25.85 4.34 14.49
C GLY A 192 25.29 3.38 15.54
N PRO A 193 24.08 3.62 16.05
CA PRO A 193 23.43 2.75 17.01
C PRO A 193 23.26 1.38 16.37
N GLN A 194 23.71 0.36 17.09
CA GLN A 194 23.41 -1.02 16.71
C GLN A 194 21.90 -1.22 16.79
N THR A 195 21.28 -1.85 15.78
CA THR A 195 19.86 -2.24 15.82
C THR A 195 19.66 -3.47 16.70
N SER A 196 20.57 -4.45 16.59
CA SER A 196 20.52 -5.67 17.39
C SER A 196 20.91 -5.44 18.85
N THR A 197 20.54 -6.37 19.74
CA THR A 197 21.11 -6.40 21.09
C THR A 197 22.53 -6.96 21.06
N VAL A 198 23.38 -6.42 21.92
CA VAL A 198 24.76 -6.89 22.04
C VAL A 198 24.77 -8.09 22.97
N ASN A 199 25.11 -9.27 22.46
CA ASN A 199 25.41 -10.43 23.30
C ASN A 199 26.89 -10.35 23.73
N SER A 200 27.17 -9.61 24.79
CA SER A 200 28.52 -9.48 25.32
C SER A 200 28.68 -10.31 26.58
N SER A 201 29.48 -11.38 26.49
CA SER A 201 29.98 -12.13 27.66
C SER A 201 30.88 -11.28 28.57
N LEU A 202 31.28 -10.09 28.11
CA LEU A 202 32.11 -9.12 28.83
C LEU A 202 31.27 -8.02 29.52
N SER A 203 29.94 -7.99 29.30
CA SER A 203 29.05 -7.03 29.95
C SER A 203 28.52 -7.62 31.26
N THR A 204 28.94 -7.07 32.40
CA THR A 204 28.30 -7.30 33.71
C THR A 204 26.93 -6.63 33.83
N LEU A 205 26.55 -5.81 32.84
CA LEU A 205 25.23 -5.18 32.76
C LEU A 205 24.23 -6.15 32.12
N GLN A 206 23.07 -6.24 32.76
CA GLN A 206 21.86 -6.94 32.33
C GLN A 206 21.64 -6.81 30.80
N ARG A 207 21.34 -7.93 30.11
CA ARG A 207 21.12 -7.95 28.66
C ARG A 207 20.19 -6.80 28.27
N PRO A 208 20.68 -5.75 27.57
CA PRO A 208 19.88 -4.55 27.33
C PRO A 208 18.61 -4.94 26.57
N SER A 209 17.47 -4.45 27.06
CA SER A 209 16.21 -4.56 26.34
C SER A 209 16.31 -3.71 25.08
N ARG A 210 15.70 -4.21 24.00
CA ARG A 210 15.49 -3.43 22.78
C ARG A 210 14.01 -3.41 22.47
N THR A 211 13.46 -2.20 22.37
CA THR A 211 12.04 -1.94 22.16
C THR A 211 11.77 -1.54 20.71
N ALA A 212 10.98 -2.36 20.01
CA ALA A 212 10.37 -1.98 18.74
C ALA A 212 9.00 -1.33 19.01
N GLY A 213 8.82 -0.11 18.53
CA GLY A 213 7.54 0.59 18.52
C GLY A 213 6.86 0.49 17.18
N PHE A 214 5.57 0.19 17.16
CA PHE A 214 4.76 0.17 15.95
C PHE A 214 3.60 1.16 16.06
N LEU A 215 3.64 2.22 15.27
CA LEU A 215 2.45 3.03 15.02
C LEU A 215 1.59 2.25 14.01
N GLY A 216 0.54 1.59 14.48
CA GLY A 216 -0.24 0.62 13.71
C GLY A 216 0.34 -0.79 13.74
N PHE A 217 -0.46 -1.77 14.19
CA PHE A 217 -0.02 -3.16 14.42
C PHE A 217 -0.77 -4.21 13.59
N GLY A 218 -0.83 -3.95 12.28
CA GLY A 218 -1.40 -4.88 11.29
C GLY A 218 -0.43 -6.00 10.88
N ARG A 219 -0.75 -6.70 9.79
CA ARG A 219 0.03 -7.85 9.29
C ARG A 219 1.48 -7.50 8.95
N ILE A 220 1.72 -6.35 8.31
CA ILE A 220 3.08 -5.87 7.98
C ILE A 220 3.90 -5.64 9.26
N ALA A 221 3.31 -5.04 10.29
CA ALA A 221 3.98 -4.80 11.56
C ALA A 221 4.35 -6.12 12.27
N GLN A 222 3.45 -7.11 12.24
CA GLN A 222 3.70 -8.44 12.80
C GLN A 222 4.82 -9.16 12.06
N ALA A 223 4.79 -9.17 10.71
CA ALA A 223 5.85 -9.75 9.88
C ALA A 223 7.21 -9.03 10.07
N THR A 224 7.19 -7.72 10.30
CA THR A 224 8.37 -6.93 10.64
C THR A 224 8.91 -7.31 12.01
N LEU A 225 8.05 -7.44 13.03
CA LEU A 225 8.44 -7.88 14.37
C LEU A 225 9.09 -9.26 14.34
N SER A 226 8.50 -10.23 13.63
CA SER A 226 9.07 -11.58 13.51
C SER A 226 10.50 -11.59 12.95
N ARG A 227 10.83 -10.65 12.05
CA ARG A 227 12.19 -10.48 11.52
C ARG A 227 13.14 -9.81 12.50
N LEU A 228 12.63 -8.96 13.39
CA LEU A 228 13.43 -8.23 14.39
C LEU A 228 13.73 -9.04 15.66
N VAL A 229 12.89 -10.03 16.00
CA VAL A 229 13.13 -10.91 17.16
C VAL A 229 14.50 -11.61 17.09
N PRO A 230 14.94 -12.19 15.94
CA PRO A 230 16.29 -12.72 15.78
C PRO A 230 17.42 -11.68 15.88
N PHE A 231 17.14 -10.39 15.64
CA PHE A 231 18.08 -9.30 15.91
C PHE A 231 18.13 -8.97 17.41
N GLY A 232 17.32 -9.63 18.23
CA GLY A 232 17.31 -9.49 19.68
C GLY A 232 16.42 -8.37 20.19
N VAL A 233 15.42 -7.93 19.42
CA VAL A 233 14.29 -7.16 19.96
C VAL A 233 13.59 -7.98 21.03
N THR A 234 13.46 -7.42 22.23
CA THR A 234 12.88 -8.10 23.39
C THR A 234 11.52 -7.57 23.76
N ASP A 235 11.20 -6.33 23.37
CA ASP A 235 9.97 -5.65 23.77
C ASP A 235 9.31 -5.04 22.54
N CYS A 236 7.99 -5.21 22.44
CA CYS A 236 7.18 -4.63 21.39
C CYS A 236 6.05 -3.81 22.00
N ILE A 237 5.96 -2.54 21.60
CA ILE A 237 4.86 -1.65 21.96
C ILE A 237 4.18 -1.13 20.71
N TYR A 238 2.86 -0.97 20.75
CA TYR A 238 2.15 -0.57 19.54
C TYR A 238 0.89 0.26 19.78
N THR A 239 0.51 1.06 18.80
CA THR A 239 -0.83 1.68 18.78
C THR A 239 -1.81 0.81 18.01
N SER A 240 -3.06 0.80 18.45
CA SER A 240 -4.16 0.13 17.74
C SER A 240 -5.34 1.08 17.59
N ASN A 241 -6.15 0.86 16.56
CA ASN A 241 -7.40 1.60 16.41
C ASN A 241 -8.39 1.16 17.50
N SER A 242 -8.96 2.10 18.24
CA SER A 242 -10.00 1.83 19.25
C SER A 242 -11.25 1.17 18.64
N SER A 243 -11.53 1.43 17.36
CA SER A 243 -12.68 0.88 16.63
C SER A 243 -12.51 -0.57 16.17
N SER A 244 -11.32 -1.17 16.34
CA SER A 244 -11.15 -2.62 16.10
C SER A 244 -11.85 -3.38 17.23
N SER A 245 -13.11 -3.71 16.95
CA SER A 245 -14.12 -4.30 17.82
C SER A 245 -13.75 -5.71 18.25
N ASN A 246 -12.80 -5.83 19.19
CA ASN A 246 -12.80 -6.83 20.27
C ASN A 246 -11.47 -6.76 21.03
N SER A 247 -11.47 -6.19 22.23
CA SER A 247 -10.34 -6.26 23.16
C SER A 247 -9.87 -7.72 23.37
N LEU A 248 -10.82 -8.67 23.38
CA LEU A 248 -10.57 -10.11 23.50
C LEU A 248 -9.80 -10.71 22.30
N SER A 249 -10.10 -10.25 21.07
CA SER A 249 -9.39 -10.70 19.87
C SER A 249 -7.95 -10.17 19.84
N LYS A 250 -7.74 -8.94 20.34
CA LYS A 250 -6.40 -8.36 20.50
C LYS A 250 -5.57 -9.13 21.53
N SER A 251 -6.15 -9.50 22.67
CA SER A 251 -5.44 -10.27 23.69
C SER A 251 -5.07 -11.68 23.22
N SER A 252 -5.94 -12.35 22.45
CA SER A 252 -5.60 -13.68 21.88
C SER A 252 -4.44 -13.57 20.89
N ARG A 253 -4.54 -12.64 19.93
CA ARG A 253 -3.49 -12.39 18.93
C ARG A 253 -2.14 -12.05 19.58
N ASP A 254 -2.13 -11.16 20.57
CA ASP A 254 -0.89 -10.80 21.27
C ASP A 254 -0.30 -12.00 22.04
N THR A 255 -1.15 -12.83 22.65
CA THR A 255 -0.70 -14.04 23.36
C THR A 255 -0.09 -15.04 22.39
N GLU A 256 -0.71 -15.26 21.22
CA GLU A 256 -0.20 -16.16 20.18
C GLU A 256 1.14 -15.69 19.60
N ILE A 257 1.28 -14.39 19.30
CA ILE A 257 2.53 -13.80 18.81
C ILE A 257 3.63 -13.89 19.87
N LEU A 258 3.31 -13.61 21.14
CA LEU A 258 4.30 -13.71 22.22
C LEU A 258 4.76 -15.16 22.43
N ALA A 259 3.83 -16.12 22.35
CA ALA A 259 4.14 -17.53 22.45
C ALA A 259 5.02 -18.02 21.28
N SER A 260 4.74 -17.60 20.05
CA SER A 260 5.52 -18.00 18.86
C SER A 260 6.94 -17.44 18.83
N HIS A 261 7.22 -16.39 19.61
CA HIS A 261 8.53 -15.75 19.71
C HIS A 261 9.22 -15.94 21.08
N SER A 262 8.65 -16.74 21.96
CA SER A 262 9.25 -17.09 23.25
C SER A 262 10.53 -17.93 23.06
N PRO A 263 11.58 -17.76 23.90
CA PRO A 263 11.70 -16.82 25.02
C PRO A 263 12.32 -15.46 24.63
N HIS A 264 12.47 -15.19 23.33
CA HIS A 264 13.22 -14.03 22.83
C HIS A 264 12.42 -12.73 22.97
N LEU A 265 11.14 -12.75 22.59
CA LEU A 265 10.20 -11.65 22.84
C LEU A 265 9.64 -11.78 24.25
N ARG A 266 9.91 -10.79 25.10
CA ARG A 266 9.54 -10.74 26.52
C ARG A 266 8.23 -10.00 26.76
N SER A 267 7.94 -8.99 25.93
CA SER A 267 6.74 -8.17 26.07
C SER A 267 6.17 -7.81 24.71
N LEU A 268 4.85 -7.91 24.58
CA LEU A 268 4.06 -7.38 23.48
C LEU A 268 2.84 -6.70 24.08
N LYS A 269 2.67 -5.39 23.90
CA LYS A 269 1.56 -4.66 24.52
C LYS A 269 1.13 -3.41 23.75
N PRO A 270 -0.15 -3.04 23.82
CA PRO A 270 -0.60 -1.73 23.36
C PRO A 270 0.03 -0.60 24.19
N ALA A 271 0.21 0.57 23.59
CA ALA A 271 0.77 1.77 24.21
C ALA A 271 0.10 3.04 23.67
N SER A 272 0.16 4.11 24.45
CA SER A 272 -0.22 5.45 23.98
C SER A 272 0.80 6.03 22.99
N LEU A 273 0.44 7.09 22.24
CA LEU A 273 1.40 7.80 21.38
C LEU A 273 2.59 8.38 22.16
N ASP A 274 2.37 8.89 23.38
CA ASP A 274 3.44 9.43 24.22
C ASP A 274 4.41 8.32 24.66
N GLU A 275 3.88 7.17 25.07
CA GLU A 275 4.71 6.00 25.39
C GLU A 275 5.47 5.47 24.18
N LEU A 276 4.81 5.43 23.02
CA LEU A 276 5.43 5.03 21.77
C LEU A 276 6.62 5.94 21.44
N ALA A 277 6.45 7.25 21.53
CA ALA A 277 7.53 8.22 21.31
C ALA A 277 8.69 7.99 22.29
N ARG A 278 8.41 7.91 23.60
CA ARG A 278 9.45 7.85 24.64
C ARG A 278 10.20 6.53 24.72
N LYS A 279 9.57 5.41 24.40
CA LYS A 279 10.12 4.06 24.69
C LYS A 279 10.65 3.34 23.46
N SER A 280 10.38 3.80 22.24
CA SER A 280 10.84 3.13 21.02
C SER A 280 12.33 3.38 20.77
N ASP A 281 13.11 2.31 20.68
CA ASP A 281 14.47 2.37 20.13
C ASP A 281 14.43 2.40 18.61
N ILE A 282 13.43 1.73 18.03
CA ILE A 282 13.11 1.78 16.61
C ILE A 282 11.61 1.96 16.49
N LEU A 283 11.19 3.03 15.84
CA LEU A 283 9.78 3.31 15.57
C LEU A 283 9.46 2.97 14.12
N PHE A 284 8.53 2.05 13.92
CA PHE A 284 7.96 1.73 12.62
C PHE A 284 6.59 2.39 12.48
N VAL A 285 6.47 3.25 11.47
CA VAL A 285 5.24 3.92 11.07
C VAL A 285 4.55 3.05 10.02
N LEU A 286 3.56 2.27 10.46
CA LEU A 286 2.85 1.24 9.68
C LEU A 286 1.31 1.34 9.82
N ALA A 287 0.81 2.51 10.24
CA ALA A 287 -0.61 2.80 10.35
C ALA A 287 -1.17 3.23 8.97
N PRO A 288 -2.45 2.96 8.71
CA PRO A 288 -3.11 3.49 7.51
C PRO A 288 -3.03 5.02 7.43
N GLY A 289 -3.01 5.55 6.21
CA GLY A 289 -3.14 6.98 5.98
C GLY A 289 -4.56 7.48 6.19
N GLY A 290 -4.70 8.78 6.38
CA GLY A 290 -6.00 9.46 6.44
C GLY A 290 -5.97 10.69 7.34
N PRO A 291 -7.10 11.43 7.43
CA PRO A 291 -7.18 12.66 8.21
C PRO A 291 -6.80 12.48 9.69
N MET A 292 -7.14 11.34 10.28
CA MET A 292 -6.87 11.04 11.70
C MET A 292 -5.41 10.70 11.99
N THR A 293 -4.61 10.34 10.98
CA THR A 293 -3.19 9.99 11.12
C THR A 293 -2.27 11.02 10.46
N TYR A 294 -2.83 12.10 9.91
CA TYR A 294 -2.07 13.19 9.29
C TYR A 294 -1.13 13.84 10.30
N HIS A 295 0.16 13.84 9.99
CA HIS A 295 1.25 14.35 10.83
C HIS A 295 1.15 13.91 12.30
N VAL A 296 0.69 12.67 12.52
CA VAL A 296 0.66 12.07 13.86
C VAL A 296 2.08 11.96 14.45
N VAL A 297 3.09 11.81 13.59
CA VAL A 297 4.50 11.99 13.95
C VAL A 297 4.92 13.42 13.57
N ASN A 298 4.73 14.34 14.51
CA ASN A 298 5.08 15.75 14.41
C ASN A 298 6.31 16.11 15.27
N GLU A 299 6.65 17.40 15.35
CA GLU A 299 7.76 17.89 16.19
C GLU A 299 7.63 17.49 17.67
N GLU A 300 6.43 17.57 18.27
CA GLU A 300 6.23 17.19 19.68
C GLU A 300 6.53 15.70 19.90
N PHE A 301 6.06 14.84 18.99
CA PHE A 301 6.35 13.42 19.02
C PHE A 301 7.86 13.17 18.92
N LEU A 302 8.52 13.77 17.92
CA LEU A 302 9.94 13.57 17.65
C LEU A 302 10.84 14.07 18.80
N ARG A 303 10.48 15.16 19.46
CA ARG A 303 11.22 15.68 20.64
C ARG A 303 11.23 14.73 21.84
N LYS A 304 10.23 13.86 21.95
CA LYS A 304 10.11 12.89 23.03
C LYS A 304 10.89 11.60 22.76
N MET A 305 11.31 11.37 21.52
CA MET A 305 12.05 10.17 21.14
C MET A 305 13.46 10.15 21.72
N GLN A 306 14.01 8.95 21.84
CA GLN A 306 15.37 8.75 22.33
C GLN A 306 16.39 9.24 21.28
N LYS A 307 17.52 9.80 21.73
CA LYS A 307 18.57 10.32 20.83
C LYS A 307 19.18 9.26 19.91
N HIS A 308 19.18 8.00 20.34
CA HIS A 308 19.66 6.87 19.54
C HIS A 308 18.58 6.24 18.67
N ALA A 309 17.33 6.71 18.75
CA ALA A 309 16.22 6.07 18.07
C ALA A 309 16.30 6.23 16.55
N VAL A 310 15.82 5.20 15.85
CA VAL A 310 15.64 5.22 14.40
C VAL A 310 14.15 5.25 14.08
N LEU A 311 13.74 6.14 13.18
CA LEU A 311 12.39 6.17 12.64
C LEU A 311 12.36 5.48 11.27
N VAL A 312 11.38 4.61 11.05
CA VAL A 312 11.11 3.96 9.76
C VAL A 312 9.69 4.25 9.32
N ASN A 313 9.49 4.73 8.09
CA ASN A 313 8.16 4.91 7.51
C ASN A 313 8.00 4.09 6.23
N GLY A 314 7.15 3.08 6.29
CA GLY A 314 6.76 2.24 5.15
C GLY A 314 5.26 2.31 4.84
N ALA A 315 4.53 3.28 5.39
CA ALA A 315 3.08 3.41 5.24
C ALA A 315 2.68 4.51 4.25
N ARG A 316 2.57 5.76 4.73
CA ARG A 316 2.35 6.95 3.89
C ARG A 316 3.21 8.10 4.37
N GLY A 317 3.66 8.93 3.42
CA GLY A 317 4.42 10.14 3.72
C GLY A 317 3.68 11.10 4.66
N THR A 318 2.36 11.21 4.51
CA THR A 318 1.51 12.13 5.30
C THR A 318 1.42 11.81 6.79
N LEU A 319 1.92 10.65 7.26
CA LEU A 319 1.94 10.34 8.69
C LEU A 319 3.06 11.08 9.44
N VAL A 320 4.11 11.49 8.72
CA VAL A 320 5.30 12.12 9.27
C VAL A 320 5.44 13.52 8.68
N ASP A 321 5.50 14.52 9.56
CA ASP A 321 5.83 15.88 9.15
C ASP A 321 7.29 15.92 8.67
N SER A 322 7.48 16.16 7.36
CA SER A 322 8.80 16.12 6.71
C SER A 322 9.73 17.22 7.20
N ASP A 323 9.20 18.41 7.51
CA ASP A 323 9.99 19.52 8.02
C ASP A 323 10.40 19.29 9.47
N ALA A 324 9.47 18.78 10.29
CA ALA A 324 9.76 18.41 11.67
C ALA A 324 10.80 17.28 11.75
N LEU A 325 10.71 16.27 10.87
CA LEU A 325 11.68 15.19 10.82
C LEU A 325 13.06 15.68 10.37
N ALA A 326 13.13 16.52 9.32
CA ALA A 326 14.41 17.09 8.88
C ALA A 326 15.07 17.91 10.01
N LYS A 327 14.29 18.73 10.72
CA LYS A 327 14.75 19.47 11.90
C LYS A 327 15.23 18.54 13.01
N ALA A 328 14.48 17.47 13.30
CA ALA A 328 14.85 16.49 14.33
C ALA A 328 16.18 15.79 14.03
N LEU A 329 16.46 15.49 12.76
CA LEU A 329 17.73 14.90 12.32
C LEU A 329 18.88 15.90 12.45
N ARG A 330 18.68 17.13 11.97
CA ARG A 330 19.67 18.21 12.03
C ARG A 330 20.05 18.59 13.46
N GLU A 331 19.06 18.71 14.34
CA GLU A 331 19.24 19.00 15.76
C GLU A 331 19.55 17.77 16.62
N LYS A 332 19.61 16.58 16.01
CA LYS A 332 19.98 15.30 16.66
C LYS A 332 19.05 14.93 17.83
N TRP A 333 17.75 15.17 17.68
CA TRP A 333 16.74 14.67 18.62
C TRP A 333 16.59 13.15 18.52
N ILE A 334 16.76 12.61 17.31
CA ILE A 334 16.84 11.19 17.01
C ILE A 334 18.10 10.88 16.20
N TRP A 335 18.43 9.60 16.04
CA TRP A 335 19.64 9.22 15.31
C TRP A 335 19.49 9.41 13.80
N GLY A 336 18.46 8.81 13.21
CA GLY A 336 18.32 8.66 11.77
C GLY A 336 16.93 8.22 11.36
N ALA A 337 16.65 8.30 10.05
CA ALA A 337 15.38 7.88 9.48
C ALA A 337 15.56 7.06 8.19
N GLY A 338 14.67 6.09 7.99
CA GLY A 338 14.56 5.32 6.77
C GLY A 338 13.14 5.36 6.24
N LEU A 339 12.94 5.92 5.04
CA LEU A 339 11.63 6.23 4.50
C LEU A 339 11.46 5.53 3.15
N ASP A 340 10.47 4.66 3.03
CA ASP A 340 10.01 4.22 1.71
C ASP A 340 9.00 5.20 1.11
N VAL A 341 8.44 6.07 1.97
CA VAL A 341 7.40 7.02 1.60
C VAL A 341 7.62 8.41 2.18
N VAL A 342 7.29 9.45 1.40
CA VAL A 342 7.45 10.87 1.71
C VAL A 342 6.24 11.67 1.21
N GLU A 343 5.86 12.72 1.94
CA GLU A 343 4.77 13.61 1.53
C GLU A 343 5.15 14.34 0.24
N GLY A 344 4.20 14.46 -0.69
CA GLY A 344 4.44 15.07 -2.00
C GLY A 344 4.85 14.11 -3.13
N GLU A 345 4.95 12.80 -2.86
CA GLU A 345 5.16 11.79 -3.90
C GLU A 345 4.14 11.89 -5.06
N PRO A 346 4.59 11.71 -6.32
CA PRO A 346 5.95 11.38 -6.75
C PRO A 346 6.88 12.59 -6.95
N ASN A 347 6.41 13.81 -6.67
CA ASN A 347 7.09 15.08 -7.02
C ASN A 347 8.16 15.50 -6.01
N ILE A 348 9.02 14.56 -5.60
CA ILE A 348 10.12 14.82 -4.68
C ILE A 348 11.32 15.35 -5.47
N LYS A 349 11.70 16.61 -5.20
CA LYS A 349 12.83 17.29 -5.85
C LYS A 349 14.07 17.27 -4.97
N GLU A 350 15.23 17.57 -5.57
CA GLU A 350 16.53 17.60 -4.87
C GLU A 350 16.60 18.57 -3.68
N ASP A 351 15.76 19.60 -3.66
CA ASP A 351 15.70 20.59 -2.60
C ASP A 351 14.83 20.16 -1.41
N HIS A 352 14.16 19.01 -1.51
CA HIS A 352 13.33 18.45 -0.44
C HIS A 352 14.14 18.32 0.86
N PRO A 353 13.63 18.80 2.01
CA PRO A 353 14.40 18.94 3.25
C PRO A 353 15.01 17.61 3.72
N LEU A 354 14.27 16.51 3.60
CA LEU A 354 14.76 15.17 3.99
C LEU A 354 15.92 14.65 3.14
N LEU A 355 16.05 15.06 1.88
CA LEU A 355 17.16 14.62 1.02
C LEU A 355 18.49 15.31 1.37
N LYS A 356 18.43 16.40 2.13
CA LYS A 356 19.60 17.14 2.60
C LYS A 356 20.20 16.57 3.88
N GLU A 357 19.48 15.68 4.58
CA GLU A 357 19.90 15.12 5.86
C GLU A 357 20.66 13.80 5.67
N PRO A 358 21.97 13.71 5.98
CA PRO A 358 22.79 12.53 5.68
C PRO A 358 22.34 11.23 6.36
N ARG A 359 21.61 11.35 7.47
CA ARG A 359 21.05 10.23 8.24
C ARG A 359 19.62 9.88 7.87
N CYS A 360 19.09 10.48 6.80
CA CYS A 360 17.81 10.13 6.20
C CYS A 360 18.06 9.32 4.92
N ASN A 361 17.57 8.09 4.88
CA ASN A 361 17.57 7.27 3.68
C ASN A 361 16.15 7.30 3.10
N VAL A 362 16.02 7.68 1.83
CA VAL A 362 14.71 7.77 1.15
C VAL A 362 14.72 6.85 -0.06
N LEU A 363 13.70 5.99 -0.16
CA LEU A 363 13.45 5.11 -1.30
C LEU A 363 12.18 5.57 -2.04
N PRO A 364 12.07 5.28 -3.35
CA PRO A 364 10.94 5.74 -4.16
C PRO A 364 9.76 4.76 -4.09
N HIS A 365 9.23 4.49 -2.90
CA HIS A 365 8.04 3.67 -2.68
C HIS A 365 8.15 2.26 -3.29
N ILE A 366 9.21 1.54 -2.89
CA ILE A 366 9.54 0.21 -3.39
C ILE A 366 9.14 -0.92 -2.44
N GLY A 367 8.33 -0.63 -1.41
CA GLY A 367 7.88 -1.57 -0.39
C GLY A 367 7.51 -2.96 -0.91
N SER A 368 6.70 -3.03 -1.95
CA SER A 368 6.23 -4.29 -2.56
C SER A 368 6.97 -4.68 -3.84
N ALA A 369 8.10 -4.04 -4.16
CA ALA A 369 8.77 -4.16 -5.45
C ALA A 369 9.69 -5.39 -5.57
N THR A 370 9.11 -6.58 -5.42
CA THR A 370 9.72 -7.85 -5.86
C THR A 370 8.89 -8.42 -7.02
N PHE A 371 9.51 -9.21 -7.89
CA PHE A 371 8.77 -9.81 -9.02
C PHE A 371 7.64 -10.71 -8.50
N GLU A 372 7.93 -11.53 -7.51
CA GLU A 372 6.99 -12.47 -6.89
C GLU A 372 5.79 -11.73 -6.31
N THR A 373 6.02 -10.69 -5.51
CA THR A 373 4.93 -9.91 -4.89
C THR A 373 4.14 -9.12 -5.93
N ARG A 374 4.81 -8.47 -6.90
CA ARG A 374 4.10 -7.69 -7.94
C ARG A 374 3.24 -8.59 -8.83
N ILE A 375 3.72 -9.78 -9.20
CA ILE A 375 2.93 -10.75 -9.96
C ILE A 375 1.71 -11.23 -9.15
N GLN A 376 1.88 -11.55 -7.86
CA GLN A 376 0.77 -11.95 -7.00
C GLN A 376 -0.28 -10.84 -6.81
N MET A 377 0.17 -9.60 -6.58
CA MET A 377 -0.70 -8.43 -6.48
C MET A 377 -1.48 -8.20 -7.77
N ALA A 378 -0.80 -8.20 -8.91
CA ALA A 378 -1.42 -8.00 -10.21
C ALA A 378 -2.43 -9.11 -10.53
N THR A 379 -2.06 -10.37 -10.25
CA THR A 379 -2.95 -11.53 -10.43
C THR A 379 -4.20 -11.40 -9.55
N LEU A 380 -4.05 -11.01 -8.29
CA LEU A 380 -5.17 -10.81 -7.38
C LEU A 380 -6.08 -9.67 -7.84
N ALA A 381 -5.51 -8.55 -8.29
CA ALA A 381 -6.27 -7.42 -8.83
C ALA A 381 -7.07 -7.83 -10.08
N VAL A 382 -6.47 -8.60 -10.99
CA VAL A 382 -7.16 -9.14 -12.18
C VAL A 382 -8.28 -10.11 -11.78
N ARG A 383 -8.03 -11.01 -10.83
CA ARG A 383 -9.05 -11.94 -10.35
C ARG A 383 -10.21 -11.23 -9.67
N ASN A 384 -9.95 -10.18 -8.89
CA ASN A 384 -10.99 -9.35 -8.29
C ASN A 384 -11.85 -8.66 -9.34
N VAL A 385 -11.25 -8.00 -10.34
CA VAL A 385 -12.04 -7.33 -11.38
C VAL A 385 -12.86 -8.33 -12.20
N LEU A 386 -12.29 -9.49 -12.55
CA LEU A 386 -12.99 -10.55 -13.27
C LEU A 386 -14.17 -11.10 -12.46
N ALA A 387 -13.95 -11.50 -11.20
CA ALA A 387 -15.02 -11.98 -10.34
C ALA A 387 -16.12 -10.92 -10.16
N GLY A 388 -15.73 -9.65 -9.96
CA GLY A 388 -16.68 -8.55 -9.81
C GLY A 388 -17.55 -8.30 -11.05
N VAL A 389 -16.99 -8.36 -12.27
CA VAL A 389 -17.79 -8.17 -13.50
C VAL A 389 -18.71 -9.36 -13.81
N LEU A 390 -18.25 -10.57 -13.48
CA LEU A 390 -18.99 -11.83 -13.61
C LEU A 390 -19.97 -12.08 -12.45
N GLU A 391 -20.02 -11.19 -11.46
CA GLU A 391 -20.87 -11.29 -10.27
C GLU A 391 -20.58 -12.51 -9.39
N GLU A 392 -19.33 -12.98 -9.42
CA GLU A 392 -18.80 -14.03 -8.57
C GLU A 392 -18.19 -13.44 -7.27
N PRO A 393 -17.99 -14.26 -6.24
CA PRO A 393 -17.25 -13.84 -5.04
C PRO A 393 -15.82 -13.40 -5.39
N MET A 394 -15.46 -12.15 -5.05
CA MET A 394 -14.10 -11.66 -5.26
C MET A 394 -13.14 -12.30 -4.24
N PRO A 395 -11.94 -12.76 -4.66
CA PRO A 395 -10.96 -13.32 -3.74
C PRO A 395 -10.55 -12.37 -2.61
N ALA A 396 -10.51 -11.06 -2.87
CA ALA A 396 -10.22 -10.04 -1.88
C ALA A 396 -11.10 -8.80 -2.09
N GLN A 397 -12.29 -8.84 -1.51
CA GLN A 397 -13.22 -7.71 -1.44
C GLN A 397 -12.98 -6.88 -0.17
N LEU A 398 -13.03 -5.55 -0.29
CA LEU A 398 -13.21 -4.67 0.86
C LEU A 398 -14.70 -4.52 1.16
N ASP A 399 -15.07 -4.60 2.43
CA ASP A 399 -16.41 -4.24 2.88
C ASP A 399 -16.52 -2.70 2.87
N VAL A 400 -17.26 -2.16 1.90
CA VAL A 400 -17.44 -0.72 1.64
C VAL A 400 -18.67 -0.18 2.35
#